data_AF-A0A9P6ZAR1-F1
#
_entry.id   AF-A0A9P6ZAR1-F1
#
_cell.length_a   1.000
_cell.length_b   1.000
_cell.length_c   1.000
_cell.angle_alpha   90.00
_cell.angle_beta   90.00
_cell.angle_gamma   90.00
#
_symmetry.space_group_name_H-M   'P 1'
#
loop_
_entity.id
_entity.type
_entity.pdbx_description
1 polymer ?
#
loop_
_entity_poly.entity_id
_entity_poly.type
_entity_poly.pdbx_seq_one_letter_code
_entity_poly.pdbx_strand_id
1 'polypeptide(L)'
;MFRAAFQRPFLGPSRRQLLTKALSTFRPQPVRKSCLQFHSNAFKAQFSQQKRFIQSFAAVETTKPIVGHWLYFNAGLVFAIVVVGGLTRLTESGLSITEWNVISGMKPPRSQQEWIEEFEKYKQFPEYKILNRHMTLEEFKNIFYWEWSHRMIGRFIGMSFVLPGLYFASRGYMSKRVMKQTFGISCLLGFQGFMGWYMVKSGLSEALMKEPGAVPRVSQYRLTAHLATAVAIYGSTIFVAADILRQNKIASGQYPASTAAMLNNPVLKRFRIASHSLGSLILLTLLSGGLVAGLDAGLIYNEFPWMGEGIVPPKDELWSDNYVKPNDGGKWRNFFENPTTVQFDHRTLAETTATLTTALWAYSRGLPLPKNARIAVNTMMGAVALQVTLGISTLIYMVPIELAAAHQAGALALVTSNFWLIHALRRVPL
;
A
#
# COMPACT_ATOMS: atom_id res chain seq x y z
N MET A 1 23.16 -23.38 -86.44
CA MET A 1 24.30 -22.64 -87.02
C MET A 1 25.59 -23.40 -86.70
N PHE A 2 26.20 -23.98 -87.74
CA PHE A 2 27.62 -24.31 -87.95
C PHE A 2 28.44 -24.96 -86.80
N ARG A 3 28.70 -26.28 -86.91
CA ARG A 3 29.92 -26.94 -87.45
C ARG A 3 30.99 -27.13 -86.36
N ALA A 4 31.17 -28.39 -85.93
CA ALA A 4 32.23 -29.31 -86.39
C ALA A 4 33.56 -29.02 -85.69
N ALA A 5 33.95 -29.79 -84.68
CA ALA A 5 34.60 -31.11 -84.77
C ALA A 5 36.12 -31.00 -84.67
N PHE A 6 36.68 -31.97 -83.94
CA PHE A 6 38.03 -32.54 -84.00
C PHE A 6 39.01 -32.31 -82.84
N GLN A 7 39.43 -33.49 -82.34
CA GLN A 7 40.78 -33.92 -81.98
C GLN A 7 41.41 -33.53 -80.63
N ARG A 8 41.68 -34.59 -79.86
CA ARG A 8 42.76 -34.68 -78.85
C ARG A 8 44.13 -34.66 -79.54
N PRO A 9 45.18 -34.27 -78.80
CA PRO A 9 46.39 -35.09 -78.80
C PRO A 9 47.03 -35.28 -77.42
N PHE A 10 48.08 -36.11 -77.45
CA PHE A 10 48.82 -36.83 -76.41
C PHE A 10 49.94 -36.03 -75.68
N LEU A 11 50.26 -36.47 -74.45
CA LEU A 11 51.55 -36.64 -73.73
C LEU A 11 52.57 -35.49 -73.41
N GLY A 12 52.96 -35.45 -72.10
CA GLY A 12 54.34 -35.32 -71.56
C GLY A 12 54.71 -33.99 -70.85
N PRO A 13 55.77 -33.92 -69.98
CA PRO A 13 56.17 -34.75 -68.83
C PRO A 13 56.35 -33.95 -67.49
N SER A 14 56.62 -34.68 -66.40
CA SER A 14 57.35 -34.28 -65.17
C SER A 14 56.91 -33.07 -64.33
N ARG A 15 55.99 -33.29 -63.36
CA ARG A 15 55.95 -32.54 -62.08
C ARG A 15 56.48 -33.36 -60.90
N ARG A 16 57.58 -34.08 -61.12
CA ARG A 16 58.31 -34.85 -60.08
C ARG A 16 59.52 -34.09 -59.52
N GLN A 17 59.48 -32.76 -59.52
CA GLN A 17 60.57 -31.89 -59.02
C GLN A 17 60.13 -30.77 -58.05
N LEU A 18 58.93 -30.85 -57.47
CA LEU A 18 58.46 -29.86 -56.48
C LEU A 18 58.22 -30.41 -55.08
N LEU A 19 58.63 -31.67 -54.79
CA LEU A 19 58.41 -32.32 -53.49
C LEU A 19 59.69 -32.66 -52.70
N THR A 20 60.86 -32.21 -53.15
CA THR A 20 62.16 -32.52 -52.51
C THR A 20 63.00 -31.29 -52.20
N LYS A 21 62.35 -30.17 -51.80
CA LYS A 21 63.06 -29.00 -51.24
C LYS A 21 62.38 -28.34 -50.02
N ALA A 22 61.44 -29.02 -49.38
CA ALA A 22 60.73 -28.51 -48.19
C ALA A 22 60.76 -29.49 -47.00
N LEU A 23 61.76 -30.37 -46.92
CA LEU A 23 61.91 -31.35 -45.83
C LEU A 23 63.33 -31.41 -45.24
N SER A 24 64.04 -30.28 -45.15
CA SER A 24 65.37 -30.25 -44.51
C SER A 24 65.59 -29.10 -43.52
N THR A 25 64.56 -28.44 -43.04
CA THR A 25 64.69 -27.41 -41.99
C THR A 25 63.52 -27.42 -41.01
N PHE A 26 63.28 -28.55 -40.33
CA PHE A 26 62.52 -28.55 -39.08
C PHE A 26 63.39 -29.12 -37.96
N ARG A 27 64.07 -28.23 -37.24
CA ARG A 27 64.56 -28.54 -35.88
C ARG A 27 63.37 -28.40 -34.93
N PRO A 28 63.08 -29.37 -34.05
CA PRO A 28 62.09 -29.16 -33.00
C PRO A 28 62.64 -28.10 -32.04
N GLN A 29 61.98 -26.95 -31.96
CA GLN A 29 62.25 -26.00 -30.88
C GLN A 29 61.74 -26.57 -29.55
N PRO A 30 62.46 -26.39 -28.44
CA PRO A 30 61.94 -26.78 -27.14
C PRO A 30 60.73 -25.87 -26.82
N VAL A 31 59.56 -26.47 -26.65
CA VAL A 31 58.38 -25.77 -26.15
C VAL A 31 58.75 -25.19 -24.78
N ARG A 32 58.94 -23.87 -24.71
CA ARG A 32 59.24 -23.17 -23.46
C ARG A 32 58.14 -23.52 -22.45
N LYS A 33 58.55 -23.97 -21.25
CA LYS A 33 57.65 -24.26 -20.11
C LYS A 33 56.65 -23.12 -19.84
N SER A 34 57.00 -21.88 -20.18
CA SER A 34 56.10 -20.73 -20.07
C SER A 34 54.83 -20.84 -20.91
N CYS A 35 54.85 -21.48 -22.09
CA CYS A 35 53.68 -21.60 -22.96
C CYS A 35 52.65 -22.60 -22.40
N LEU A 36 53.13 -23.70 -21.81
CA LEU A 36 52.29 -24.66 -21.06
C LEU A 36 51.73 -24.04 -19.77
N GLN A 37 52.53 -23.22 -19.08
CA GLN A 37 52.09 -22.53 -17.87
C GLN A 37 51.04 -21.45 -18.19
N PHE A 38 51.18 -20.73 -19.31
CA PHE A 38 50.23 -19.71 -19.77
C PHE A 38 48.88 -20.34 -20.14
N HIS A 39 48.87 -21.46 -20.85
CA HIS A 39 47.64 -22.20 -21.15
C HIS A 39 47.00 -22.78 -19.87
N SER A 40 47.80 -23.27 -18.91
CA SER A 40 47.25 -23.76 -17.64
C SER A 40 46.65 -22.65 -16.78
N ASN A 41 47.25 -21.44 -16.80
CA ASN A 41 46.78 -20.30 -16.05
C ASN A 41 45.54 -19.66 -16.71
N ALA A 42 45.49 -19.61 -18.04
CA ALA A 42 44.30 -19.19 -18.78
C ALA A 42 43.14 -20.16 -18.59
N PHE A 43 43.41 -21.47 -18.62
CA PHE A 43 42.38 -22.50 -18.37
C PHE A 43 41.89 -22.49 -16.91
N LYS A 44 42.78 -22.31 -15.94
CA LYS A 44 42.41 -22.11 -14.52
C LYS A 44 41.67 -20.80 -14.29
N ALA A 45 42.06 -19.71 -14.97
CA ALA A 45 41.36 -18.44 -14.90
C ALA A 45 39.93 -18.57 -15.46
N GLN A 46 39.78 -19.23 -16.62
CA GLN A 46 38.49 -19.51 -17.25
C GLN A 46 37.62 -20.45 -16.40
N PHE A 47 38.18 -21.50 -15.80
CA PHE A 47 37.48 -22.34 -14.84
C PHE A 47 37.13 -21.61 -13.54
N SER A 48 37.97 -20.69 -13.06
CA SER A 48 37.67 -19.87 -11.87
C SER A 48 36.60 -18.81 -12.16
N GLN A 49 36.59 -18.28 -13.38
CA GLN A 49 35.60 -17.32 -13.86
C GLN A 49 34.27 -18.02 -14.09
N GLN A 50 34.29 -19.25 -14.62
CA GLN A 50 33.12 -20.11 -14.75
C GLN A 50 32.63 -20.60 -13.38
N LYS A 51 33.51 -20.93 -12.42
CA LYS A 51 33.13 -21.21 -11.02
C LYS A 51 32.54 -19.98 -10.33
N ARG A 52 33.08 -18.77 -10.54
CA ARG A 52 32.51 -17.51 -10.04
C ARG A 52 31.16 -17.20 -10.69
N PHE A 53 30.99 -17.52 -11.98
CA PHE A 53 29.74 -17.36 -12.71
C PHE A 53 28.69 -18.40 -12.25
N ILE A 54 29.09 -19.63 -11.96
CA ILE A 54 28.23 -20.67 -11.39
C ILE A 54 27.92 -20.38 -9.91
N GLN A 55 28.88 -19.83 -9.14
CA GLN A 55 28.65 -19.34 -7.77
C GLN A 55 27.83 -18.03 -7.73
N SER A 56 27.77 -17.24 -8.81
CA SER A 56 26.85 -16.09 -8.88
C SER A 56 25.40 -16.52 -9.13
N PHE A 57 25.16 -17.79 -9.50
CA PHE A 57 23.88 -18.47 -9.30
C PHE A 57 23.76 -19.09 -7.90
N ALA A 58 24.38 -18.49 -6.87
CA ALA A 58 23.94 -18.71 -5.50
C ALA A 58 22.42 -18.54 -5.51
N ALA A 59 21.69 -19.65 -5.26
CA ALA A 59 20.24 -19.69 -5.34
C ALA A 59 19.70 -18.45 -4.63
N VAL A 60 19.09 -17.53 -5.40
CA VAL A 60 18.57 -16.29 -4.84
C VAL A 60 17.70 -16.70 -3.66
N GLU A 61 18.09 -16.27 -2.45
CA GLU A 61 17.39 -16.63 -1.23
C GLU A 61 15.98 -16.04 -1.30
N THR A 62 15.04 -16.84 -1.77
CA THR A 62 13.66 -16.44 -1.98
C THR A 62 12.82 -16.84 -0.78
N THR A 63 11.94 -15.95 -0.38
CA THR A 63 10.94 -16.24 0.64
C THR A 63 9.88 -17.18 0.06
N LYS A 64 9.45 -18.19 0.81
CA LYS A 64 8.45 -19.14 0.32
C LYS A 64 7.11 -18.44 -0.03
N PRO A 65 6.42 -18.81 -1.13
CA PRO A 65 5.17 -18.16 -1.54
C PRO A 65 4.06 -18.15 -0.48
N ILE A 66 4.02 -19.13 0.42
CA ILE A 66 3.04 -19.20 1.51
C ILE A 66 3.06 -17.96 2.41
N VAL A 67 4.24 -17.36 2.62
CA VAL A 67 4.39 -16.11 3.39
C VAL A 67 3.68 -14.96 2.67
N GLY A 68 3.76 -14.90 1.34
CA GLY A 68 3.04 -13.89 0.55
C GLY A 68 1.52 -14.01 0.68
N HIS A 69 0.98 -15.23 0.63
CA HIS A 69 -0.46 -15.46 0.80
C HIS A 69 -0.94 -15.14 2.22
N TRP A 70 -0.15 -15.50 3.23
CA TRP A 70 -0.41 -15.13 4.62
C TRP A 70 -0.43 -13.60 4.83
N LEU A 71 0.49 -12.86 4.21
CA LEU A 71 0.46 -11.40 4.26
C LEU A 71 -0.79 -10.85 3.54
N TYR A 72 -1.19 -11.38 2.39
CA TYR A 72 -2.45 -10.96 1.75
C TYR A 72 -3.68 -11.23 2.61
N PHE A 73 -3.73 -12.37 3.30
CA PHE A 73 -4.79 -12.65 4.27
C PHE A 73 -4.84 -11.58 5.36
N ASN A 74 -3.70 -11.22 5.96
CA ASN A 74 -3.65 -10.16 6.98
C ASN A 74 -4.01 -8.79 6.40
N ALA A 75 -3.61 -8.47 5.15
CA ALA A 75 -4.04 -7.26 4.49
C ALA A 75 -5.56 -7.19 4.34
N GLY A 76 -6.21 -8.31 4.00
CA GLY A 76 -7.68 -8.41 3.97
C GLY A 76 -8.32 -8.15 5.34
N LEU A 77 -7.72 -8.65 6.43
CA LEU A 77 -8.18 -8.34 7.78
C LEU A 77 -7.98 -6.86 8.14
N VAL A 78 -6.86 -6.25 7.74
CA VAL A 78 -6.62 -4.81 7.96
C VAL A 78 -7.60 -3.96 7.14
N PHE A 79 -7.95 -4.37 5.92
CA PHE A 79 -9.02 -3.71 5.16
C PHE A 79 -10.34 -3.77 5.93
N ALA A 80 -10.71 -4.97 6.41
CA ALA A 80 -11.96 -5.17 7.14
C ALA A 80 -12.01 -4.33 8.44
N ILE A 81 -10.95 -4.34 9.26
CA ILE A 81 -10.95 -3.57 10.51
C ILE A 81 -11.01 -2.07 10.27
N VAL A 82 -10.42 -1.55 9.18
CA VAL A 82 -10.57 -0.12 8.86
C VAL A 82 -12.03 0.20 8.57
N VAL A 83 -12.76 -0.63 7.82
CA VAL A 83 -14.21 -0.43 7.59
C VAL A 83 -15.00 -0.52 8.90
N VAL A 84 -14.75 -1.54 9.73
CA VAL A 84 -15.42 -1.68 11.03
C VAL A 84 -15.09 -0.50 11.96
N GLY A 85 -13.86 -0.01 11.95
CA GLY A 85 -13.44 1.18 12.70
C GLY A 85 -14.14 2.45 12.21
N GLY A 86 -14.34 2.58 10.89
CA GLY A 86 -15.17 3.64 10.30
C GLY A 86 -16.62 3.57 10.81
N LEU A 87 -17.23 2.39 10.79
CA LEU A 87 -18.58 2.18 11.35
C LEU A 87 -18.63 2.50 12.85
N THR A 88 -17.63 2.10 13.62
CA THR A 88 -17.53 2.41 15.06
C THR A 88 -17.46 3.93 15.31
N ARG A 89 -16.83 4.70 14.40
CA ARG A 89 -16.81 6.16 14.47
C ARG A 89 -18.14 6.79 14.06
N LEU A 90 -18.72 6.32 12.96
CA LEU A 90 -19.98 6.84 12.39
C LEU A 90 -21.20 6.57 13.27
N THR A 91 -21.14 5.51 14.08
CA THR A 91 -22.15 5.15 15.09
C THR A 91 -21.81 5.72 16.47
N GLU A 92 -20.84 6.62 16.57
CA GLU A 92 -20.38 7.26 17.82
C GLU A 92 -20.06 6.26 18.94
N SER A 93 -19.61 5.07 18.56
CA SER A 93 -19.41 3.95 19.49
C SER A 93 -18.02 3.94 20.10
N GLY A 94 -17.09 4.75 19.61
CA GLY A 94 -15.65 4.66 19.93
C GLY A 94 -15.24 5.00 21.37
N LEU A 95 -16.18 5.39 22.23
CA LEU A 95 -15.96 5.73 23.65
C LEU A 95 -16.86 4.93 24.62
N SER A 96 -17.56 3.91 24.11
CA SER A 96 -18.46 3.04 24.89
C SER A 96 -17.75 2.11 25.87
N ILE A 97 -16.49 1.72 25.61
CA ILE A 97 -15.66 0.85 26.44
C ILE A 97 -14.44 1.61 26.95
N THR A 98 -14.50 2.05 28.20
CA THR A 98 -13.49 2.95 28.77
C THR A 98 -12.31 2.23 29.39
N GLU A 99 -12.47 0.95 29.71
CA GLU A 99 -11.40 0.12 30.27
C GLU A 99 -10.51 -0.49 29.17
N TRP A 100 -9.20 -0.48 29.41
CA TRP A 100 -8.23 -1.15 28.54
C TRP A 100 -7.80 -2.49 29.13
N ASN A 101 -8.73 -3.45 29.11
CA ASN A 101 -8.48 -4.80 29.59
C ASN A 101 -8.08 -5.74 28.43
N VAL A 102 -6.81 -6.15 28.37
CA VAL A 102 -6.26 -6.94 27.26
C VAL A 102 -6.88 -8.33 27.17
N ILE A 103 -7.10 -9.01 28.31
CA ILE A 103 -7.59 -10.39 28.37
C ILE A 103 -9.04 -10.45 28.87
N SER A 104 -9.36 -9.87 30.03
CA SER A 104 -10.72 -9.92 30.60
C SER A 104 -11.75 -9.24 29.70
N GLY A 105 -11.38 -8.15 29.03
CA GLY A 105 -12.22 -7.47 28.04
C GLY A 105 -12.42 -8.21 26.72
N MET A 106 -12.02 -9.48 26.60
CA MET A 106 -12.36 -10.33 25.44
C MET A 106 -13.79 -10.88 25.52
N LYS A 107 -14.36 -11.01 26.72
CA LYS A 107 -15.73 -11.49 26.91
C LYS A 107 -16.66 -10.29 27.10
N PRO A 108 -17.70 -10.13 26.27
CA PRO A 108 -18.72 -9.10 26.52
C PRO A 108 -19.59 -9.50 27.72
N PRO A 109 -20.31 -8.54 28.34
CA PRO A 109 -21.28 -8.83 29.38
C PRO A 109 -22.32 -9.86 28.94
N ARG A 110 -22.63 -10.83 29.80
CA ARG A 110 -23.55 -11.95 29.50
C ARG A 110 -24.80 -11.93 30.36
N SER A 111 -24.72 -11.38 31.56
CA SER A 111 -25.87 -11.25 32.46
C SER A 111 -26.43 -9.83 32.43
N GLN A 112 -27.71 -9.69 32.80
CA GLN A 112 -28.35 -8.38 32.92
C GLN A 112 -27.62 -7.48 33.91
N GLN A 113 -27.10 -8.06 35.00
CA GLN A 113 -26.35 -7.34 36.03
C GLN A 113 -25.03 -6.77 35.49
N GLU A 114 -24.25 -7.58 34.75
CA GLU A 114 -23.00 -7.12 34.12
C GLU A 114 -23.28 -5.99 33.11
N TRP A 115 -24.38 -6.07 32.36
CA TRP A 115 -24.79 -5.00 31.43
C TRP A 115 -25.12 -3.69 32.16
N ILE A 116 -25.81 -3.77 33.29
CA ILE A 116 -26.11 -2.60 34.12
C ILE A 116 -24.81 -1.99 34.65
N GLU A 117 -23.88 -2.81 35.13
CA GLU A 117 -22.59 -2.33 35.66
C GLU A 117 -21.77 -1.58 34.61
N GLU A 118 -21.63 -2.14 33.39
CA GLU A 118 -20.93 -1.45 32.29
C GLU A 118 -21.66 -0.17 31.86
N PHE A 119 -22.99 -0.18 31.86
CA PHE A 119 -23.76 1.02 31.51
C PHE A 119 -23.63 2.12 32.58
N GLU A 120 -23.61 1.76 33.87
CA GLU A 120 -23.36 2.71 34.96
C GLU A 120 -21.97 3.33 34.89
N LYS A 121 -20.95 2.58 34.43
CA LYS A 121 -19.64 3.16 34.11
C LYS A 121 -19.75 4.17 32.97
N TYR A 122 -20.42 3.82 31.88
CA TYR A 122 -20.62 4.71 30.72
C TYR A 122 -21.30 6.03 31.12
N LYS A 123 -22.30 5.99 32.00
CA LYS A 123 -23.00 7.18 32.52
C LYS A 123 -22.11 8.20 33.23
N GLN A 124 -20.93 7.79 33.70
CA GLN A 124 -19.99 8.69 34.36
C GLN A 124 -19.26 9.61 33.37
N PHE A 125 -19.23 9.27 32.08
CA PHE A 125 -18.42 9.97 31.09
C PHE A 125 -19.13 11.16 30.45
N PRO A 126 -18.35 12.14 29.93
CA PRO A 126 -18.87 13.32 29.24
C PRO A 126 -19.85 13.00 28.10
N GLU A 127 -19.58 11.96 27.31
CA GLU A 127 -20.41 11.58 26.15
C GLU A 127 -21.85 11.25 26.58
N TYR A 128 -22.04 10.45 27.63
CA TYR A 128 -23.38 10.22 28.19
C TYR A 128 -24.01 11.50 28.75
N LYS A 129 -23.24 12.30 29.50
CA LYS A 129 -23.77 13.47 30.19
C LYS A 129 -24.22 14.59 29.24
N ILE A 130 -23.54 14.74 28.09
CA ILE A 130 -23.74 15.83 27.13
C ILE A 130 -24.57 15.38 25.92
N LEU A 131 -24.23 14.23 25.31
CA LEU A 131 -24.83 13.79 24.05
C LEU A 131 -25.93 12.74 24.28
N ASN A 132 -25.67 11.76 25.15
CA ASN A 132 -26.48 10.54 25.25
C ASN A 132 -27.31 10.44 26.56
N ARG A 133 -27.74 11.57 27.13
CA ARG A 133 -28.31 11.64 28.50
C ARG A 133 -29.58 10.81 28.72
N HIS A 134 -30.28 10.48 27.64
CA HIS A 134 -31.52 9.70 27.62
C HIS A 134 -31.36 8.31 27.01
N MET A 135 -30.11 7.87 26.77
CA MET A 135 -29.82 6.56 26.18
C MET A 135 -30.36 5.44 27.06
N THR A 136 -31.00 4.46 26.44
CA THR A 136 -31.46 3.23 27.06
C THR A 136 -30.36 2.18 27.12
N LEU A 137 -30.55 1.14 27.94
CA LEU A 137 -29.59 0.03 28.01
C LEU A 137 -29.45 -0.70 26.66
N GLU A 138 -30.54 -0.82 25.88
CA GLU A 138 -30.50 -1.49 24.58
C GLU A 138 -29.72 -0.67 23.55
N GLU A 139 -29.86 0.66 23.55
CA GLU A 139 -29.03 1.55 22.73
C GLU A 139 -27.56 1.49 23.14
N PHE A 140 -27.27 1.43 24.44
CA PHE A 140 -25.90 1.24 24.93
C PHE A 140 -25.28 -0.08 24.46
N LYS A 141 -26.04 -1.19 24.47
CA LYS A 141 -25.57 -2.48 23.96
C LYS A 141 -25.14 -2.38 22.50
N ASN A 142 -25.88 -1.64 21.67
CA ASN A 142 -25.54 -1.48 20.25
C ASN A 142 -24.18 -0.80 20.06
N ILE A 143 -23.93 0.32 20.74
CA ILE A 143 -22.65 1.02 20.64
C ILE A 143 -21.50 0.19 21.25
N PHE A 144 -21.77 -0.51 22.36
CA PHE A 144 -20.80 -1.41 22.99
C PHE A 144 -20.36 -2.51 22.02
N TYR A 145 -21.30 -3.14 21.28
CA TYR A 145 -20.96 -4.23 20.37
C TYR A 145 -20.11 -3.78 19.18
N TRP A 146 -20.33 -2.57 18.65
CA TRP A 146 -19.46 -2.02 17.60
C TRP A 146 -18.03 -1.86 18.09
N GLU A 147 -17.85 -1.23 19.25
CA GLU A 147 -16.51 -1.02 19.80
C GLU A 147 -15.85 -2.34 20.21
N TRP A 148 -16.58 -3.23 20.88
CA TRP A 148 -16.09 -4.54 21.27
C TRP A 148 -15.66 -5.35 20.03
N SER A 149 -16.47 -5.37 18.97
CA SER A 149 -16.15 -6.09 17.74
C SER A 149 -14.89 -5.51 17.09
N HIS A 150 -14.78 -4.19 16.98
CA HIS A 150 -13.58 -3.52 16.47
C HIS A 150 -12.32 -3.91 17.27
N ARG A 151 -12.40 -3.91 18.61
CA ARG A 151 -11.31 -4.33 19.51
C ARG A 151 -10.96 -5.81 19.33
N MET A 152 -11.95 -6.69 19.17
CA MET A 152 -11.71 -8.13 18.99
C MET A 152 -11.02 -8.43 17.66
N ILE A 153 -11.45 -7.77 16.58
CA ILE A 153 -10.80 -7.89 15.28
C ILE A 153 -9.34 -7.41 15.38
N GLY A 154 -9.08 -6.31 16.09
CA GLY A 154 -7.72 -5.81 16.32
C GLY A 154 -6.81 -6.83 17.01
N ARG A 155 -7.31 -7.50 18.05
CA ARG A 155 -6.59 -8.59 18.73
C ARG A 155 -6.36 -9.79 17.83
N PHE A 156 -7.37 -10.18 17.06
CA PHE A 156 -7.27 -11.27 16.10
C PHE A 156 -6.19 -10.99 15.04
N ILE A 157 -6.14 -9.78 14.49
CA ILE A 157 -5.08 -9.35 13.55
C ILE A 157 -3.71 -9.43 14.20
N GLY A 158 -3.58 -8.98 15.45
CA GLY A 158 -2.35 -9.12 16.24
C GLY A 158 -1.85 -10.56 16.29
N MET A 159 -2.73 -11.50 16.63
CA MET A 159 -2.41 -12.92 16.71
C MET A 159 -2.15 -13.56 15.34
N SER A 160 -2.98 -13.25 14.33
CA SER A 160 -2.86 -13.78 12.97
C SER A 160 -1.60 -13.30 12.26
N PHE A 161 -1.05 -12.17 12.68
CA PHE A 161 0.22 -11.65 12.18
C PHE A 161 1.40 -12.20 13.00
N VAL A 162 1.41 -12.01 14.32
CA VAL A 162 2.60 -12.30 15.13
C VAL A 162 2.88 -13.81 15.21
N LEU A 163 1.86 -14.66 15.44
CA LEU A 163 2.10 -16.10 15.64
C LEU A 163 2.64 -16.79 14.38
N PRO A 164 2.03 -16.64 13.18
CA PRO A 164 2.60 -17.23 11.97
C PRO A 164 3.92 -16.55 11.57
N GLY A 165 4.09 -15.26 11.83
CA GLY A 165 5.34 -14.53 11.58
C GLY A 165 6.52 -15.13 12.35
N LEU A 166 6.35 -15.40 13.65
CA LEU A 166 7.35 -16.08 14.48
C LEU A 166 7.63 -17.51 13.99
N TYR A 167 6.58 -18.25 13.64
CA TYR A 167 6.71 -19.58 13.06
C TYR A 167 7.53 -19.54 11.76
N PHE A 168 7.18 -18.69 10.80
CA PHE A 168 7.91 -18.58 9.53
C PHE A 168 9.36 -18.12 9.70
N ALA A 169 9.64 -17.25 10.68
CA ALA A 169 11.00 -16.82 11.00
C ALA A 169 11.82 -17.99 11.55
N SER A 170 11.31 -18.70 12.56
CA SER A 170 12.00 -19.83 13.19
C SER A 170 12.25 -21.01 12.23
N ARG A 171 11.38 -21.19 11.22
CA ARG A 171 11.50 -22.25 10.21
C ARG A 171 12.31 -21.85 8.97
N GLY A 172 12.86 -20.63 8.93
CA GLY A 172 13.64 -20.14 7.79
C GLY A 172 12.82 -19.99 6.50
N TYR A 173 11.54 -19.65 6.59
CA TYR A 173 10.67 -19.48 5.41
C TYR A 173 10.85 -18.11 4.75
N MET A 174 11.45 -17.16 5.47
CA MET A 174 11.66 -15.78 5.07
C MET A 174 13.13 -15.50 4.82
N SER A 175 13.42 -14.79 3.74
CA SER A 175 14.75 -14.21 3.54
C SER A 175 14.99 -13.10 4.55
N LYS A 176 16.26 -12.76 4.82
CA LYS A 176 16.63 -11.69 5.77
C LYS A 176 15.92 -10.36 5.50
N ARG A 177 15.69 -10.03 4.23
CA ARG A 177 14.98 -8.81 3.83
C ARG A 177 13.51 -8.87 4.26
N VAL A 178 12.79 -9.94 3.92
CA VAL A 178 11.37 -10.08 4.28
C VAL A 178 11.21 -10.17 5.79
N MET A 179 12.11 -10.87 6.49
CA MET A 179 12.10 -10.92 7.96
C MET A 179 12.18 -9.52 8.59
N LYS A 180 13.08 -8.65 8.11
CA LYS A 180 13.16 -7.24 8.58
C LYS A 180 11.90 -6.45 8.27
N GLN A 181 11.31 -6.65 7.08
CA GLN A 181 10.07 -5.97 6.68
C GLN A 181 8.90 -6.43 7.55
N THR A 182 8.72 -7.73 7.76
CA THR A 182 7.69 -8.31 8.63
C THR A 182 7.87 -7.88 10.08
N PHE A 183 9.10 -7.78 10.57
CA PHE A 183 9.38 -7.22 11.89
C PHE A 183 8.96 -5.74 11.99
N GLY A 184 9.31 -4.92 10.99
CA GLY A 184 8.88 -3.51 10.95
C GLY A 184 7.36 -3.37 10.93
N ILE A 185 6.65 -4.21 10.16
CA ILE A 185 5.18 -4.24 10.14
C ILE A 185 4.63 -4.67 11.50
N SER A 186 5.26 -5.63 12.18
CA SER A 186 4.86 -6.04 13.54
C SER A 186 5.00 -4.89 14.55
N CYS A 187 6.08 -4.11 14.45
CA CYS A 187 6.25 -2.91 15.26
C CYS A 187 5.17 -1.86 14.97
N LEU A 188 4.83 -1.63 13.70
CA LEU A 188 3.72 -0.75 13.31
C LEU A 188 2.38 -1.26 13.85
N LEU A 189 2.14 -2.57 13.85
CA LEU A 189 0.93 -3.16 14.41
C LEU A 189 0.83 -2.97 15.93
N GLY A 190 1.95 -3.11 16.65
CA GLY A 190 2.02 -2.76 18.07
C GLY A 190 1.77 -1.26 18.31
N PHE A 191 2.38 -0.40 17.49
CA PHE A 191 2.14 1.04 17.52
C PHE A 191 0.69 1.41 17.18
N GLN A 192 0.03 0.66 16.30
CA GLN A 192 -1.38 0.85 15.97
C GLN A 192 -2.29 0.60 17.18
N GLY A 193 -2.01 -0.43 17.98
CA GLY A 193 -2.68 -0.67 19.25
C GLY A 193 -2.45 0.48 20.25
N PHE A 194 -1.21 0.97 20.36
CA PHE A 194 -0.89 2.15 21.17
C PHE A 194 -1.65 3.41 20.69
N MET A 195 -1.68 3.67 19.39
CA MET A 195 -2.42 4.80 18.81
C MET A 195 -3.92 4.68 19.07
N GLY A 196 -4.50 3.49 18.99
CA GLY A 196 -5.90 3.25 19.33
C GLY A 196 -6.20 3.57 20.80
N TRP A 197 -5.34 3.15 21.73
CA TRP A 197 -5.46 3.53 23.14
C TRP A 197 -5.31 5.05 23.35
N TYR A 198 -4.32 5.68 22.72
CA TYR A 198 -4.08 7.12 22.81
C TYR A 198 -5.26 7.94 22.26
N MET A 199 -5.90 7.43 21.21
CA MET A 199 -7.09 7.99 20.57
C MET A 199 -8.32 7.93 21.48
N VAL A 200 -8.57 6.80 22.17
CA VAL A 200 -9.67 6.68 23.14
C VAL A 200 -9.42 7.56 24.37
N LYS A 201 -8.18 7.57 24.90
CA LYS A 201 -7.82 8.36 26.08
C LYS A 201 -8.10 9.86 25.92
N SER A 202 -8.01 10.42 24.71
CA SER A 202 -8.41 11.83 24.45
C SER A 202 -9.87 12.10 24.77
N GLY A 203 -10.76 11.22 24.31
CA GLY A 203 -12.21 11.45 24.36
C GLY A 203 -12.75 11.36 25.79
N LEU A 204 -12.00 10.73 26.68
CA LEU A 204 -12.37 10.55 28.10
C LEU A 204 -11.87 11.68 29.01
N SER A 205 -11.20 12.71 28.46
CA SER A 205 -10.60 13.75 29.30
C SER A 205 -11.64 14.71 29.88
N GLU A 206 -11.63 14.90 31.21
CA GLU A 206 -12.51 15.85 31.91
C GLU A 206 -12.28 17.30 31.48
N ALA A 207 -11.14 17.61 30.87
CA ALA A 207 -10.86 18.92 30.29
C ALA A 207 -11.91 19.32 29.24
N LEU A 208 -12.49 18.35 28.51
CA LEU A 208 -13.57 18.58 27.55
C LEU A 208 -14.85 19.08 28.23
N MET A 209 -15.05 18.83 29.53
CA MET A 209 -16.19 19.36 30.28
C MET A 209 -16.01 20.84 30.67
N LYS A 210 -14.77 21.37 30.59
CA LYS A 210 -14.43 22.73 31.02
C LYS A 210 -14.33 23.72 29.85
N GLU A 211 -14.22 23.23 28.63
CA GLU A 211 -14.21 24.07 27.42
C GLU A 211 -15.64 24.30 26.93
N PRO A 212 -16.14 25.55 26.92
CA PRO A 212 -17.48 25.87 26.42
C PRO A 212 -17.62 25.45 24.96
N GLY A 213 -18.59 24.58 24.66
CA GLY A 213 -18.85 24.09 23.29
C GLY A 213 -18.01 22.88 22.84
N ALA A 214 -17.18 22.31 23.72
CA ALA A 214 -16.44 21.09 23.38
C ALA A 214 -17.38 19.87 23.29
N VAL A 215 -17.38 19.22 22.13
CA VAL A 215 -18.10 17.96 21.91
C VAL A 215 -17.22 16.82 22.41
N PRO A 216 -17.71 15.92 23.29
CA PRO A 216 -16.95 14.76 23.76
C PRO A 216 -16.72 13.76 22.63
N ARG A 217 -15.62 13.94 21.90
CA ARG A 217 -15.24 13.06 20.79
C ARG A 217 -13.75 12.86 20.73
N VAL A 218 -13.36 11.83 20.00
CA VAL A 218 -11.96 11.60 19.66
C VAL A 218 -11.44 12.77 18.82
N SER A 219 -10.25 13.28 19.16
CA SER A 219 -9.59 14.31 18.35
C SER A 219 -9.36 13.84 16.90
N GLN A 220 -9.76 14.66 15.94
CA GLN A 220 -9.56 14.45 14.51
C GLN A 220 -8.10 14.20 14.15
N TYR A 221 -7.15 14.82 14.87
CA TYR A 221 -5.73 14.57 14.68
C TYR A 221 -5.34 13.13 15.03
N ARG A 222 -5.87 12.60 16.13
CA ARG A 222 -5.56 11.26 16.61
C ARG A 222 -6.27 10.20 15.78
N LEU A 223 -7.51 10.46 15.38
CA LEU A 223 -8.27 9.64 14.45
C LEU A 223 -7.52 9.49 13.12
N THR A 224 -7.11 10.61 12.51
CA THR A 224 -6.36 10.60 11.25
C THR A 224 -4.99 9.96 11.40
N ALA A 225 -4.28 10.14 12.52
CA ALA A 225 -3.00 9.47 12.77
C ALA A 225 -3.17 7.95 12.93
N HIS A 226 -4.25 7.50 13.58
CA HIS A 226 -4.58 6.08 13.70
C HIS A 226 -4.95 5.47 12.34
N LEU A 227 -5.73 6.18 11.52
CA LEU A 227 -6.02 5.79 10.14
C LEU A 227 -4.75 5.73 9.28
N ALA A 228 -3.86 6.73 9.38
CA ALA A 228 -2.61 6.76 8.64
C ALA A 228 -1.72 5.57 8.95
N THR A 229 -1.63 5.20 10.22
CA THR A 229 -0.86 4.02 10.66
C THR A 229 -1.51 2.73 10.16
N ALA A 230 -2.85 2.62 10.18
CA ALA A 230 -3.58 1.49 9.60
C ALA A 230 -3.28 1.32 8.10
N VAL A 231 -3.34 2.43 7.35
CA VAL A 231 -3.07 2.45 5.90
C VAL A 231 -1.61 2.12 5.60
N ALA A 232 -0.67 2.56 6.44
CA ALA A 232 0.74 2.18 6.32
C ALA A 232 0.95 0.67 6.52
N ILE A 233 0.31 0.06 7.52
CA ILE A 233 0.33 -1.40 7.74
C ILE A 233 -0.30 -2.12 6.55
N TYR A 234 -1.48 -1.69 6.12
CA TYR A 234 -2.19 -2.26 4.97
C TYR A 234 -1.34 -2.25 3.71
N GLY A 235 -0.86 -1.07 3.33
CA GLY A 235 -0.07 -0.84 2.12
C GLY A 235 1.25 -1.60 2.14
N SER A 236 1.99 -1.57 3.26
CA SER A 236 3.25 -2.31 3.39
C SER A 236 3.04 -3.83 3.31
N THR A 237 1.99 -4.36 3.94
CA THR A 237 1.65 -5.78 3.92
C THR A 237 1.33 -6.25 2.50
N ILE A 238 0.46 -5.53 1.78
CA ILE A 238 0.13 -5.82 0.38
C ILE A 238 1.36 -5.77 -0.51
N PHE A 239 2.18 -4.73 -0.34
CA PHE A 239 3.33 -4.52 -1.21
C PHE A 239 4.39 -5.61 -1.01
N VAL A 240 4.68 -5.99 0.24
CA VAL A 240 5.61 -7.09 0.57
C VAL A 240 5.06 -8.42 0.07
N ALA A 241 3.76 -8.70 0.25
CA ALA A 241 3.11 -9.89 -0.29
C ALA A 241 3.30 -10.01 -1.81
N ALA A 242 3.01 -8.93 -2.53
CA ALA A 242 3.14 -8.87 -3.98
C ALA A 242 4.60 -9.07 -4.44
N ASP A 243 5.55 -8.46 -3.72
CA ASP A 243 6.99 -8.57 -4.00
C ASP A 243 7.48 -10.00 -3.83
N ILE A 244 7.06 -10.72 -2.77
CA ILE A 244 7.40 -12.12 -2.54
C ILE A 244 6.92 -13.00 -3.71
N LEU A 245 5.64 -12.90 -4.09
CA LEU A 245 5.09 -13.73 -5.15
C LEU A 245 5.74 -13.43 -6.51
N ARG A 246 6.01 -12.15 -6.78
CA ARG A 246 6.72 -11.74 -8.00
C ARG A 246 8.15 -12.26 -8.03
N GLN A 247 8.90 -12.16 -6.92
CA GLN A 247 10.28 -12.65 -6.84
C GLN A 247 10.36 -14.17 -7.06
N ASN A 248 9.40 -14.93 -6.52
CA ASN A 248 9.33 -16.37 -6.77
C ASN A 248 9.11 -16.70 -8.26
N LYS A 249 8.24 -15.95 -8.95
CA LYS A 249 8.05 -16.12 -10.40
C LYS A 249 9.31 -15.80 -11.20
N ILE A 250 10.07 -14.80 -10.77
CA ILE A 250 11.36 -14.43 -11.39
C ILE A 250 12.39 -15.54 -11.16
N ALA A 251 12.58 -15.96 -9.90
CA ALA A 251 13.58 -16.96 -9.52
C ALA A 251 13.29 -18.36 -10.11
N SER A 252 12.02 -18.70 -10.33
CA SER A 252 11.61 -19.97 -10.97
C SER A 252 11.66 -19.93 -12.50
N GLY A 253 12.07 -18.80 -13.12
CA GLY A 253 12.10 -18.65 -14.58
C GLY A 253 10.71 -18.54 -15.23
N GLN A 254 9.65 -18.47 -14.44
CA GLN A 254 8.26 -18.36 -14.92
C GLN A 254 7.87 -16.93 -15.33
N TYR A 255 8.74 -15.95 -15.12
CA TYR A 255 8.47 -14.55 -15.48
C TYR A 255 8.74 -14.31 -16.98
N PRO A 256 7.75 -13.89 -17.78
CA PRO A 256 7.94 -13.77 -19.23
C PRO A 256 8.99 -12.72 -19.63
N ALA A 257 9.98 -13.12 -20.42
CA ALA A 257 11.08 -12.25 -20.86
C ALA A 257 10.59 -11.02 -21.66
N SER A 258 9.58 -11.19 -22.51
CA SER A 258 8.94 -10.09 -23.24
C SER A 258 8.32 -9.05 -22.30
N THR A 259 7.72 -9.49 -21.19
CA THR A 259 7.16 -8.61 -20.17
C THR A 259 8.27 -7.86 -19.43
N ALA A 260 9.36 -8.54 -19.08
CA ALA A 260 10.52 -7.90 -18.45
C ALA A 260 11.14 -6.82 -19.36
N ALA A 261 11.30 -7.09 -20.66
CA ALA A 261 11.80 -6.13 -21.63
C ALA A 261 10.91 -4.88 -21.73
N MET A 262 9.58 -5.05 -21.83
CA MET A 262 8.64 -3.93 -21.81
C MET A 262 8.74 -3.10 -20.52
N LEU A 263 8.82 -3.76 -19.36
CA LEU A 263 8.92 -3.08 -18.06
C LEU A 263 10.24 -2.32 -17.87
N ASN A 264 11.33 -2.76 -18.51
CA ASN A 264 12.62 -2.09 -18.43
C ASN A 264 12.77 -0.94 -19.42
N ASN A 265 11.82 -0.77 -20.35
CA ASN A 265 11.83 0.33 -21.32
C ASN A 265 11.89 1.71 -20.60
N PRO A 266 12.81 2.61 -21.02
CA PRO A 266 12.96 3.94 -20.41
C PRO A 266 11.75 4.86 -20.62
N VAL A 267 10.93 4.65 -21.66
CA VAL A 267 9.71 5.42 -21.94
C VAL A 267 8.76 5.41 -20.73
N LEU A 268 8.73 4.31 -19.97
CA LEU A 268 7.89 4.18 -18.78
C LEU A 268 8.43 4.93 -17.55
N LYS A 269 9.61 5.58 -17.61
CA LYS A 269 10.18 6.31 -16.45
C LYS A 269 9.24 7.40 -15.94
N ARG A 270 8.75 8.26 -16.84
CA ARG A 270 7.83 9.35 -16.47
C ARG A 270 6.51 8.80 -15.92
N PHE A 271 5.97 7.76 -16.55
CA PHE A 271 4.74 7.10 -16.10
C PHE A 271 4.88 6.47 -14.71
N ARG A 272 6.02 5.84 -14.39
CA ARG A 272 6.32 5.33 -13.05
C ARG A 272 6.33 6.45 -12.01
N ILE A 273 7.05 7.53 -12.27
CA ILE A 273 7.13 8.69 -11.36
C ILE A 273 5.72 9.26 -11.14
N ALA A 274 4.96 9.51 -12.21
CA ALA A 274 3.60 10.01 -12.12
C ALA A 274 2.68 9.07 -11.33
N SER A 275 2.81 7.75 -11.49
CA SER A 275 2.04 6.75 -10.72
C SER A 275 2.34 6.81 -9.21
N HIS A 276 3.62 7.02 -8.85
CA HIS A 276 4.03 7.22 -7.46
C HIS A 276 3.54 8.56 -6.89
N SER A 277 3.72 9.66 -7.62
CA SER A 277 3.23 10.99 -7.23
C SER A 277 1.71 10.99 -7.02
N LEU A 278 0.97 10.34 -7.93
CA LEU A 278 -0.47 10.16 -7.78
C LEU A 278 -0.81 9.31 -6.55
N GLY A 279 -0.03 8.26 -6.27
CA GLY A 279 -0.19 7.46 -5.05
C GLY A 279 -0.07 8.30 -3.77
N SER A 280 0.90 9.22 -3.72
CA SER A 280 1.04 10.17 -2.61
C SER A 280 -0.17 11.09 -2.48
N LEU A 281 -0.71 11.59 -3.60
CA LEU A 281 -1.90 12.43 -3.59
C LEU A 281 -3.14 11.63 -3.13
N ILE A 282 -3.35 10.41 -3.62
CA ILE A 282 -4.44 9.53 -3.19
C ILE A 282 -4.38 9.30 -1.67
N LEU A 283 -3.18 9.04 -1.13
CA LEU A 283 -2.99 8.89 0.32
C LEU A 283 -3.31 10.18 1.06
N LEU A 284 -2.87 11.35 0.57
CA LEU A 284 -3.18 12.64 1.17
C LEU A 284 -4.69 12.89 1.20
N THR A 285 -5.39 12.64 0.09
CA THR A 285 -6.85 12.76 -0.02
C THR A 285 -7.58 11.80 0.94
N LEU A 286 -7.10 10.57 1.08
CA LEU A 286 -7.64 9.62 2.05
C LEU A 286 -7.49 10.16 3.48
N LEU A 287 -6.32 10.69 3.84
CA LEU A 287 -6.05 11.21 5.18
C LEU A 287 -6.83 12.48 5.48
N SER A 288 -7.04 13.37 4.50
CA SER A 288 -7.92 14.53 4.69
C SER A 288 -9.37 14.11 4.95
N GLY A 289 -9.82 12.98 4.39
CA GLY A 289 -11.11 12.38 4.72
C GLY A 289 -11.23 11.94 6.19
N GLY A 290 -10.11 11.53 6.83
CA GLY A 290 -10.05 11.27 8.26
C GLY A 290 -10.30 12.53 9.11
N LEU A 291 -9.84 13.71 8.65
CA LEU A 291 -10.11 14.99 9.30
C LEU A 291 -11.59 15.36 9.15
N VAL A 292 -12.16 15.18 7.95
CA VAL A 292 -13.59 15.42 7.69
C VAL A 292 -14.45 14.57 8.63
N ALA A 293 -14.16 13.27 8.74
CA ALA A 293 -14.89 12.37 9.65
C ALA A 293 -14.65 12.72 11.14
N GLY A 294 -13.47 13.20 11.51
CA GLY A 294 -13.17 13.61 12.88
C GLY A 294 -13.89 14.88 13.33
N LEU A 295 -14.19 15.78 12.40
CA LEU A 295 -14.86 17.06 12.66
C LEU A 295 -16.37 17.02 12.37
N ASP A 296 -16.90 15.90 11.89
CA ASP A 296 -18.26 15.79 11.35
C ASP A 296 -18.51 16.79 10.19
N ALA A 297 -17.43 17.17 9.49
CA ALA A 297 -17.44 18.21 8.47
C ALA A 297 -18.21 17.80 7.20
N GLY A 298 -18.59 16.52 7.07
CA GLY A 298 -19.45 16.03 5.99
C GLY A 298 -20.87 16.59 6.03
N LEU A 299 -21.30 17.17 7.15
CA LEU A 299 -22.64 17.73 7.38
C LEU A 299 -22.73 19.25 7.22
N ILE A 300 -21.63 19.91 6.79
CA ILE A 300 -21.60 21.38 6.69
C ILE A 300 -22.25 21.86 5.39
N TYR A 301 -21.66 21.51 4.25
CA TYR A 301 -22.27 21.73 2.94
C TYR A 301 -22.65 20.39 2.31
N ASN A 302 -23.92 20.23 1.95
CA ASN A 302 -24.49 18.97 1.43
C ASN A 302 -24.94 19.08 -0.04
N GLU A 303 -24.50 20.12 -0.74
CA GLU A 303 -24.64 20.31 -2.19
C GLU A 303 -23.33 19.99 -2.94
N PHE A 304 -23.44 19.68 -4.23
CA PHE A 304 -22.29 19.50 -5.13
C PHE A 304 -22.66 19.98 -6.54
N PRO A 305 -21.75 20.66 -7.28
CA PRO A 305 -20.42 21.14 -6.89
C PRO A 305 -20.41 22.39 -5.99
N TRP A 306 -21.57 23.02 -5.76
CA TRP A 306 -21.67 24.21 -4.91
C TRP A 306 -21.43 23.90 -3.42
N MET A 307 -21.01 24.92 -2.68
CA MET A 307 -20.90 24.99 -1.23
C MET A 307 -21.55 26.31 -0.80
N GLY A 308 -22.89 26.29 -0.65
CA GLY A 308 -23.71 27.48 -0.46
C GLY A 308 -23.95 28.23 -1.76
N GLU A 309 -23.74 29.55 -1.78
CA GLU A 309 -24.02 30.40 -2.95
C GLU A 309 -22.96 30.26 -4.08
N GLY A 310 -21.81 29.65 -3.81
CA GLY A 310 -20.71 29.51 -4.77
C GLY A 310 -20.05 28.14 -4.73
N ILE A 311 -19.07 27.90 -5.61
CA ILE A 311 -18.24 26.68 -5.59
C ILE A 311 -17.14 26.70 -4.52
N VAL A 312 -16.90 27.87 -3.93
CA VAL A 312 -15.99 28.09 -2.80
C VAL A 312 -16.81 28.75 -1.70
N PRO A 313 -16.73 28.28 -0.44
CA PRO A 313 -17.38 28.94 0.69
C PRO A 313 -16.95 30.40 0.87
N PRO A 314 -17.74 31.23 1.56
CA PRO A 314 -17.35 32.59 1.91
C PRO A 314 -15.97 32.66 2.60
N LYS A 315 -15.21 33.73 2.34
CA LYS A 315 -13.82 33.85 2.82
C LYS A 315 -13.72 33.90 4.34
N ASP A 316 -14.70 34.53 4.98
CA ASP A 316 -14.84 34.64 6.43
C ASP A 316 -15.14 33.28 7.08
N GLU A 317 -15.83 32.37 6.38
CA GLU A 317 -15.98 30.99 6.82
C GLU A 317 -14.69 30.19 6.65
N LEU A 318 -13.98 30.33 5.52
CA LEU A 318 -12.72 29.60 5.28
C LEU A 318 -11.58 30.05 6.20
N TRP A 319 -11.56 31.34 6.58
CA TRP A 319 -10.49 31.99 7.32
C TRP A 319 -11.01 32.63 8.61
N SER A 320 -11.78 31.86 9.38
CA SER A 320 -12.38 32.34 10.61
C SER A 320 -11.34 32.55 11.73
N ASP A 321 -11.48 33.66 12.46
CA ASP A 321 -10.68 33.97 13.65
C ASP A 321 -11.03 33.10 14.85
N ASN A 322 -12.18 32.41 14.82
CA ASN A 322 -12.62 31.50 15.88
C ASN A 322 -11.68 30.29 16.07
N TYR A 323 -10.90 29.95 15.05
CA TYR A 323 -9.94 28.85 15.08
C TYR A 323 -8.49 29.31 15.33
N VAL A 324 -8.28 30.57 15.71
CA VAL A 324 -6.95 31.12 16.03
C VAL A 324 -6.75 31.09 17.54
N LYS A 325 -5.71 30.40 18.02
CA LYS A 325 -5.36 30.37 19.44
C LYS A 325 -4.39 31.52 19.79
N PRO A 326 -4.33 31.99 21.05
CA PRO A 326 -3.53 33.16 21.44
C PRO A 326 -2.04 33.11 21.07
N ASN A 327 -1.48 31.91 20.87
CA ASN A 327 -0.07 31.69 20.53
C ASN A 327 0.15 31.24 19.06
N ASP A 328 -0.88 31.26 18.22
CA ASP A 328 -0.71 30.92 16.80
C ASP A 328 -0.14 32.10 16.02
N GLY A 329 0.87 31.85 15.19
CA GLY A 329 1.42 32.85 14.26
C GLY A 329 0.54 33.13 13.03
N GLY A 330 -0.75 32.81 13.06
CA GLY A 330 -1.68 33.01 11.94
C GLY A 330 -2.82 31.97 11.89
N LYS A 331 -3.61 32.02 10.81
CA LYS A 331 -4.86 31.24 10.63
C LYS A 331 -4.68 29.78 10.19
N TRP A 332 -3.50 29.20 10.33
CA TRP A 332 -3.16 27.88 9.78
C TRP A 332 -4.01 26.73 10.33
N ARG A 333 -4.56 26.86 11.55
CA ARG A 333 -5.45 25.86 12.14
C ARG A 333 -6.75 25.69 11.36
N ASN A 334 -7.17 26.68 10.57
CA ASN A 334 -8.37 26.54 9.73
C ASN A 334 -8.27 25.30 8.82
N PHE A 335 -7.09 24.98 8.28
CA PHE A 335 -6.87 23.78 7.46
C PHE A 335 -7.09 22.44 8.18
N PHE A 336 -7.23 22.43 9.51
CA PHE A 336 -7.27 21.19 10.32
C PHE A 336 -8.35 21.16 11.40
N GLU A 337 -8.87 22.31 11.81
CA GLU A 337 -9.82 22.46 12.92
C GLU A 337 -11.13 23.12 12.46
N ASN A 338 -11.13 23.88 11.36
CA ASN A 338 -12.33 24.50 10.81
C ASN A 338 -13.08 23.51 9.90
N PRO A 339 -14.29 23.05 10.26
CA PRO A 339 -15.05 22.08 9.47
C PRO A 339 -15.31 22.54 8.03
N THR A 340 -15.65 23.81 7.80
CA THR A 340 -15.88 24.36 6.46
C THR A 340 -14.63 24.24 5.60
N THR A 341 -13.49 24.69 6.10
CA THR A 341 -12.21 24.66 5.38
C THR A 341 -11.75 23.22 5.14
N VAL A 342 -11.84 22.34 6.15
CA VAL A 342 -11.46 20.93 6.02
C VAL A 342 -12.33 20.20 4.99
N GLN A 343 -13.64 20.49 4.95
CA GLN A 343 -14.52 19.93 3.93
C GLN A 343 -14.13 20.41 2.53
N PHE A 344 -13.90 21.71 2.36
CA PHE A 344 -13.48 22.31 1.10
C PHE A 344 -12.13 21.75 0.60
N ASP A 345 -11.13 21.64 1.49
CA ASP A 345 -9.82 21.08 1.18
C ASP A 345 -9.94 19.62 0.72
N HIS A 346 -10.75 18.82 1.42
CA HIS A 346 -10.96 17.42 1.05
C HIS A 346 -11.63 17.29 -0.33
N ARG A 347 -12.66 18.10 -0.62
CA ARG A 347 -13.31 18.14 -1.94
C ARG A 347 -12.32 18.52 -3.03
N THR A 348 -11.53 19.58 -2.81
CA THR A 348 -10.50 20.06 -3.76
C THR A 348 -9.44 18.97 -4.01
N LEU A 349 -8.97 18.29 -2.97
CA LEU A 349 -8.05 17.16 -3.08
C LEU A 349 -8.66 15.99 -3.85
N ALA A 350 -9.93 15.67 -3.61
CA ALA A 350 -10.66 14.60 -4.30
C ALA A 350 -10.83 14.89 -5.80
N GLU A 351 -11.24 16.10 -6.17
CA GLU A 351 -11.38 16.55 -7.57
C GLU A 351 -10.03 16.56 -8.29
N THR A 352 -8.98 17.05 -7.64
CA THR A 352 -7.60 17.00 -8.15
C THR A 352 -7.15 15.56 -8.36
N THR A 353 -7.43 14.68 -7.40
CA THR A 353 -7.10 13.24 -7.48
C THR A 353 -7.84 12.57 -8.65
N ALA A 354 -9.13 12.84 -8.82
CA ALA A 354 -9.93 12.29 -9.92
C ALA A 354 -9.43 12.78 -11.29
N THR A 355 -9.13 14.07 -11.39
CA THR A 355 -8.61 14.70 -12.62
C THR A 355 -7.25 14.11 -13.00
N LEU A 356 -6.31 14.05 -12.06
CA LEU A 356 -4.97 13.51 -12.33
C LEU A 356 -4.97 12.00 -12.55
N THR A 357 -5.88 11.25 -11.90
CA THR A 357 -6.07 9.82 -12.19
C THR A 357 -6.57 9.63 -13.62
N THR A 358 -7.54 10.43 -14.06
CA THR A 358 -8.08 10.40 -15.42
C THR A 358 -7.01 10.78 -16.44
N ALA A 359 -6.22 11.82 -16.17
CA ALA A 359 -5.11 12.24 -17.03
C ALA A 359 -4.02 11.16 -17.13
N LEU A 360 -3.67 10.51 -16.01
CA LEU A 360 -2.71 9.39 -16.00
C LEU A 360 -3.26 8.19 -16.78
N TRP A 361 -4.55 7.88 -16.65
CA TRP A 361 -5.21 6.83 -17.41
C TRP A 361 -5.21 7.12 -18.92
N ALA A 362 -5.53 8.36 -19.32
CA ALA A 362 -5.47 8.79 -20.71
C ALA A 362 -4.04 8.73 -21.26
N TYR A 363 -3.06 9.27 -20.52
CA TYR A 363 -1.64 9.18 -20.88
C TYR A 363 -1.18 7.74 -21.06
N SER A 364 -1.68 6.81 -20.24
CA SER A 364 -1.33 5.41 -20.34
C SER A 364 -1.69 4.78 -21.69
N ARG A 365 -2.69 5.32 -22.44
CA ARG A 365 -3.18 4.72 -23.69
C ARG A 365 -2.12 4.66 -24.78
N GLY A 366 -1.22 5.63 -24.83
CA GLY A 366 -0.11 5.68 -25.79
C GLY A 366 1.15 4.90 -25.37
N LEU A 367 1.12 4.20 -24.23
CA LEU A 367 2.30 3.54 -23.67
C LEU A 367 2.32 2.02 -23.92
N PRO A 368 3.50 1.40 -24.16
CA PRO A 368 3.66 -0.04 -24.30
C PRO A 368 3.63 -0.74 -22.94
N LEU A 369 2.47 -0.75 -22.27
CA LEU A 369 2.31 -1.41 -20.96
C LEU A 369 2.00 -2.90 -21.14
N PRO A 370 2.64 -3.77 -20.33
CA PRO A 370 2.23 -5.17 -20.23
C PRO A 370 0.77 -5.31 -19.76
N LYS A 371 0.13 -6.43 -20.10
CA LYS A 371 -1.28 -6.73 -19.77
C LYS A 371 -1.63 -6.44 -18.30
N ASN A 372 -0.79 -6.86 -17.36
CA ASN A 372 -1.03 -6.65 -15.93
C ASN A 372 -1.07 -5.15 -15.55
N ALA A 373 -0.13 -4.34 -16.04
CA ALA A 373 -0.11 -2.90 -15.78
C ALA A 373 -1.27 -2.18 -16.50
N ARG A 374 -1.67 -2.66 -17.68
CA ARG A 374 -2.83 -2.18 -18.44
C ARG A 374 -4.13 -2.40 -17.69
N ILE A 375 -4.31 -3.58 -17.10
CA ILE A 375 -5.47 -3.89 -16.26
C ILE A 375 -5.43 -3.01 -15.00
N ALA A 376 -4.29 -2.95 -14.29
CA ALA A 376 -4.17 -2.17 -13.06
C ALA A 376 -4.56 -0.69 -13.24
N VAL A 377 -4.11 -0.02 -14.31
CA VAL A 377 -4.49 1.38 -14.58
C VAL A 377 -5.96 1.53 -14.97
N ASN A 378 -6.56 0.56 -15.66
CA ASN A 378 -7.99 0.57 -15.96
C ASN A 378 -8.83 0.35 -14.68
N THR A 379 -8.40 -0.57 -13.82
CA THR A 379 -9.04 -0.80 -12.52
C THR A 379 -8.95 0.43 -11.63
N MET A 380 -7.82 1.13 -11.61
CA MET A 380 -7.66 2.39 -10.88
C MET A 380 -8.61 3.49 -11.39
N MET A 381 -8.84 3.55 -12.71
CA MET A 381 -9.84 4.47 -13.28
C MET A 381 -11.27 4.11 -12.85
N GLY A 382 -11.62 2.82 -12.85
CA GLY A 382 -12.91 2.37 -12.33
C GLY A 382 -13.09 2.66 -10.83
N ALA A 383 -12.03 2.43 -10.04
CA ALA A 383 -12.03 2.70 -8.60
C ALA A 383 -12.19 4.19 -8.29
N VAL A 384 -11.54 5.09 -9.03
CA VAL A 384 -11.71 6.54 -8.81
C VAL A 384 -13.10 7.03 -9.20
N ALA A 385 -13.68 6.48 -10.28
CA ALA A 385 -15.04 6.80 -10.68
C ALA A 385 -16.05 6.40 -9.59
N LEU A 386 -15.94 5.17 -9.08
CA LEU A 386 -16.74 4.71 -7.95
C LEU A 386 -16.53 5.57 -6.70
N GLN A 387 -15.28 5.95 -6.40
CA GLN A 387 -14.97 6.76 -5.22
C GLN A 387 -15.60 8.15 -5.29
N VAL A 388 -15.57 8.79 -6.46
CA VAL A 388 -16.23 10.08 -6.70
C VAL A 388 -17.74 9.94 -6.54
N THR A 389 -18.36 8.92 -7.13
CA THR A 389 -19.79 8.65 -6.96
C THR A 389 -20.15 8.47 -5.49
N LEU A 390 -19.42 7.62 -4.75
CA LEU A 390 -19.66 7.41 -3.33
C LEU A 390 -19.49 8.68 -2.50
N GLY A 391 -18.50 9.52 -2.83
CA GLY A 391 -18.25 10.78 -2.11
C GLY A 391 -19.37 11.79 -2.31
N ILE A 392 -19.78 11.99 -3.56
CA ILE A 392 -20.91 12.89 -3.90
C ILE A 392 -22.21 12.36 -3.30
N SER A 393 -22.48 11.06 -3.40
CA SER A 393 -23.68 10.47 -2.80
C SER A 393 -23.69 10.58 -1.27
N THR A 394 -22.56 10.32 -0.60
CA THR A 394 -22.44 10.51 0.86
C THR A 394 -22.78 11.94 1.24
N LEU A 395 -22.38 12.91 0.42
CA LEU A 395 -22.61 14.32 0.66
C LEU A 395 -24.07 14.74 0.44
N ILE A 396 -24.65 14.41 -0.70
CA ILE A 396 -26.02 14.80 -1.08
C ILE A 396 -27.07 14.16 -0.16
N TYR A 397 -26.82 12.94 0.32
CA TYR A 397 -27.74 12.23 1.21
C TYR A 397 -27.48 12.48 2.71
N MET A 398 -26.70 13.52 3.06
CA MET A 398 -26.41 13.90 4.46
C MET A 398 -25.73 12.79 5.28
N VAL A 399 -24.65 12.24 4.73
CA VAL A 399 -23.75 11.25 5.35
C VAL A 399 -24.47 9.99 5.88
N PRO A 400 -25.24 9.24 5.05
CA PRO A 400 -25.77 7.95 5.48
C PRO A 400 -24.62 7.00 5.84
N ILE A 401 -24.76 6.26 6.94
CA ILE A 401 -23.69 5.43 7.51
C ILE A 401 -23.18 4.42 6.47
N GLU A 402 -24.07 3.83 5.68
CA GLU A 402 -23.72 2.84 4.67
C GLU A 402 -22.89 3.46 3.54
N LEU A 403 -23.27 4.66 3.07
CA LEU A 403 -22.54 5.37 2.03
C LEU A 403 -21.19 5.87 2.52
N ALA A 404 -21.13 6.42 3.74
CA ALA A 404 -19.89 6.86 4.35
C ALA A 404 -18.91 5.70 4.56
N ALA A 405 -19.40 4.55 5.05
CA ALA A 405 -18.59 3.34 5.20
C ALA A 405 -18.14 2.78 3.85
N ALA A 406 -19.02 2.76 2.84
CA ALA A 406 -18.66 2.36 1.48
C ALA A 406 -17.63 3.30 0.86
N HIS A 407 -17.74 4.62 1.07
CA HIS A 407 -16.77 5.61 0.62
C HIS A 407 -15.39 5.39 1.25
N GLN A 408 -15.34 5.06 2.54
CA GLN A 408 -14.09 4.70 3.22
C GLN A 408 -13.47 3.40 2.66
N ALA A 409 -14.29 2.37 2.43
CA ALA A 409 -13.85 1.12 1.79
C ALA A 409 -13.34 1.36 0.36
N GLY A 410 -14.03 2.21 -0.41
CA GLY A 410 -13.64 2.62 -1.75
C GLY A 410 -12.30 3.37 -1.79
N ALA A 411 -12.01 4.19 -0.77
CA ALA A 411 -10.72 4.88 -0.66
C ALA A 411 -9.55 3.88 -0.54
N LEU A 412 -9.71 2.84 0.29
CA LEU A 412 -8.74 1.75 0.41
C LEU A 412 -8.63 0.94 -0.88
N ALA A 413 -9.74 0.68 -1.57
CA ALA A 413 -9.73 0.00 -2.86
C ALA A 413 -8.96 0.82 -3.92
N LEU A 414 -9.12 2.14 -3.93
CA LEU A 414 -8.37 3.05 -4.80
C LEU A 414 -6.87 3.01 -4.47
N VAL A 415 -6.48 3.11 -3.19
CA VAL A 415 -5.08 2.93 -2.76
C VAL A 415 -4.52 1.58 -3.23
N THR A 416 -5.29 0.51 -3.08
CA THR A 416 -4.90 -0.85 -3.49
C THR A 416 -4.65 -0.94 -4.99
N SER A 417 -5.53 -0.35 -5.80
CA SER A 417 -5.40 -0.33 -7.26
C SER A 417 -4.17 0.48 -7.72
N ASN A 418 -3.87 1.60 -7.05
CA ASN A 418 -2.66 2.38 -7.30
C ASN A 418 -1.39 1.60 -6.90
N PHE A 419 -1.40 0.92 -5.75
CA PHE A 419 -0.27 0.09 -5.31
C PHE A 419 -0.04 -1.08 -6.27
N TRP A 420 -1.11 -1.68 -6.78
CA TRP A 420 -1.04 -2.69 -7.83
C TRP A 420 -0.39 -2.12 -9.10
N LEU A 421 -0.80 -0.93 -9.57
CA LEU A 421 -0.20 -0.28 -10.73
C LEU A 421 1.31 -0.02 -10.51
N ILE A 422 1.67 0.60 -9.38
CA ILE A 422 3.07 0.85 -9.01
C ILE A 422 3.88 -0.46 -9.03
N HIS A 423 3.36 -1.51 -8.39
CA HIS A 423 4.02 -2.80 -8.33
C HIS A 423 4.15 -3.46 -9.71
N ALA A 424 3.11 -3.38 -10.54
CA ALA A 424 3.08 -3.91 -11.90
C ALA A 424 4.11 -3.23 -12.81
N LEU A 425 4.43 -1.95 -12.56
CA LEU A 425 5.40 -1.17 -13.34
C LEU A 425 6.86 -1.33 -12.88
N ARG A 426 7.12 -2.08 -11.79
CA ARG A 426 8.48 -2.29 -11.28
C ARG A 426 9.35 -3.00 -12.32
N ARG A 427 10.57 -2.50 -12.48
CA ARG A 427 11.60 -3.10 -13.33
C ARG A 427 11.94 -4.51 -12.86
N VAL A 428 12.26 -5.37 -13.81
CA VAL A 428 12.73 -6.73 -13.54
C VAL A 428 14.25 -6.70 -13.69
N PRO A 429 15.03 -7.06 -12.66
CA PRO A 429 16.46 -7.29 -12.86
C PRO A 429 16.61 -8.46 -13.84
N LEU A 430 17.20 -8.18 -15.01
CA LEU A 430 17.52 -9.16 -16.05
C LEU A 430 18.92 -9.71 -15.81
#